data_AF-A0AA43IHI4-F1
#
_entry.id   AF-A0AA43IHI4-F1
#
_cell.length_a   1.000
_cell.length_b   1.000
_cell.length_c   1.000
_cell.angle_alpha   90.00
_cell.angle_beta   90.00
_cell.angle_gamma   90.00
#
_symmetry.space_group_name_H-M   'P 1'
#
loop_
_entity.id
_entity.type
_entity.pdbx_description
1 polymer ?
#
loop_
_entity_poly.entity_id
_entity_poly.type
_entity_poly.pdbx_seq_one_letter_code
_entity_poly.pdbx_strand_id
1 'polypeptide(L)'
;RRATMKVEVYKKDIDIIEQFAADLHCPVPLFEASKPFYAAALAQGRAFEDTASICAVLEQMAGIQRKRQTKPKTTATPSISTRTRKTR
;
A
#
# COMPACT_ATOMS: atom_id res chain seq x y z
N ARG A 1 6.99 -7.81 -5.98
CA ARG A 1 6.15 -6.83 -6.71
C ARG A 1 6.96 -5.54 -6.82
N ARG A 2 6.81 -4.79 -7.91
CA ARG A 2 7.40 -3.44 -8.03
C ARG A 2 6.68 -2.50 -7.05
N ALA A 3 7.40 -1.62 -6.36
CA ALA A 3 6.79 -0.59 -5.51
C ALA A 3 6.02 0.40 -6.38
N THR A 4 4.74 0.62 -6.07
CA THR A 4 3.90 1.62 -6.75
C THR A 4 4.16 2.99 -6.12
N MET A 5 4.36 3.04 -4.80
CA MET A 5 4.76 4.22 -4.05
C MET A 5 5.83 3.87 -3.03
N LYS A 6 6.99 4.53 -3.06
CA LYS A 6 8.08 4.29 -2.11
C LYS A 6 7.81 4.98 -0.77
N VAL A 7 8.20 4.35 0.34
CA VAL A 7 8.09 4.94 1.68
C VAL A 7 8.84 6.28 1.77
N GLU A 8 10.01 6.39 1.15
CA GLU A 8 10.79 7.64 1.11
C GLU A 8 10.04 8.79 0.42
N VAL A 9 9.40 8.52 -0.71
CA VAL A 9 8.61 9.52 -1.43
C VAL A 9 7.38 9.90 -0.62
N TYR A 10 6.72 8.92 -0.02
CA TYR A 10 5.55 9.17 0.83
C TYR A 10 5.88 9.97 2.10
N LYS A 11 7.10 9.84 2.64
CA LYS A 11 7.56 10.68 3.77
C LYS A 11 7.58 12.16 3.41
N LYS A 12 7.95 12.51 2.18
CA LYS A 12 7.85 13.90 1.69
C LYS A 12 6.41 14.39 1.70
N ASP A 13 5.46 13.56 1.24
CA ASP A 13 4.04 13.92 1.23
C ASP A 13 3.51 14.12 2.65
N ILE A 14 3.94 13.30 3.62
CA ILE A 14 3.61 13.49 5.04
C ILE A 14 4.05 14.89 5.51
N ASP A 15 5.28 15.29 5.21
CA ASP A 15 5.83 16.58 5.68
C ASP A 15 5.08 17.76 5.07
N ILE A 16 4.68 17.66 3.80
CA ILE A 16 3.85 18.68 3.14
C ILE A 16 2.46 18.77 3.77
N ILE A 17 1.82 17.64 4.07
CA ILE A 17 0.49 17.59 4.70
C ILE A 17 0.55 18.16 6.12
N GLU A 18 1.56 17.80 6.89
CA GLU A 18 1.78 18.31 8.25
C GLU A 18 1.92 19.83 8.24
N GLN A 19 2.78 20.37 7.37
CA GLN A 19 2.98 21.81 7.27
C GLN A 19 1.68 22.52 6.89
N PHE A 20 0.93 21.97 5.92
CA PHE A 20 -0.34 22.54 5.50
C PHE A 20 -1.39 22.54 6.63
N ALA A 21 -1.49 21.47 7.41
CA ALA A 21 -2.39 21.40 8.54
C ALA A 21 -1.98 22.38 9.65
N ALA A 22 -0.68 22.54 9.91
CA ALA A 22 -0.15 23.49 10.87
C ALA A 22 -0.46 24.94 10.49
N ASP A 23 -0.30 25.30 9.22
CA ASP A 23 -0.58 26.65 8.69
C ASP A 23 -2.06 27.02 8.85
N LEU A 24 -2.96 26.04 8.81
CA LEU A 24 -4.41 26.23 9.00
C LEU A 24 -4.87 26.08 10.46
N HIS A 25 -3.96 25.81 11.39
CA HIS A 25 -4.29 25.44 12.78
C HIS A 25 -5.33 24.31 12.88
N CYS A 26 -5.27 23.35 11.95
CA CYS A 26 -6.22 22.26 11.83
C CYS A 26 -5.71 21.00 12.55
N PRO A 27 -6.38 20.51 13.61
CA PRO A 27 -5.97 19.28 14.28
C PRO A 27 -6.26 18.05 13.41
N VAL A 28 -5.23 17.25 13.15
CA VAL A 28 -5.31 16.03 12.31
C VAL A 28 -4.91 14.77 13.09
N PRO A 29 -5.66 14.38 14.14
CA PRO A 29 -5.23 13.36 15.10
C PRO A 29 -4.98 11.97 14.48
N LEU A 30 -5.79 11.57 13.50
CA LEU A 30 -5.61 10.29 12.81
C LEU A 30 -4.38 10.27 11.90
N PHE A 31 -4.07 11.41 11.29
CA PHE A 31 -2.89 11.55 10.44
C PHE A 31 -1.62 11.52 11.31
N GLU A 32 -1.58 12.29 12.39
CA GLU A 32 -0.47 12.30 13.35
C GLU A 32 -0.20 10.90 13.93
N ALA A 33 -1.25 10.18 14.31
CA ALA A 33 -1.13 8.81 14.82
C ALA A 33 -0.51 7.82 13.81
N SER A 34 -0.58 8.12 12.50
CA SER A 34 -0.04 7.24 11.46
C SER A 34 1.47 7.43 11.23
N LYS A 35 2.01 8.62 11.50
CA LYS A 35 3.40 9.01 11.16
C LYS A 35 4.47 8.10 11.80
N PRO A 36 4.35 7.66 13.07
CA PRO A 36 5.34 6.79 13.69
C PRO A 36 5.57 5.49 12.92
N PHE A 37 4.56 4.95 12.22
CA PHE A 37 4.70 3.71 11.47
C PHE A 37 5.55 3.89 10.20
N TYR A 38 5.45 5.03 9.53
CA TYR A 38 6.31 5.37 8.40
C TYR A 38 7.75 5.65 8.84
N ALA A 39 7.94 6.33 9.98
CA ALA A 39 9.25 6.52 10.58
C ALA A 39 9.91 5.18 10.95
N ALA A 40 9.15 4.26 11.55
CA ALA A 40 9.62 2.92 11.86
C ALA A 40 9.95 2.12 10.59
N ALA A 41 9.16 2.24 9.51
CA ALA A 41 9.48 1.60 8.23
C ALA A 41 10.82 2.09 7.66
N LEU A 42 11.08 3.41 7.69
CA LEU A 42 12.36 3.98 7.27
C LEU A 42 13.52 3.48 8.15
N ALA A 43 13.33 3.44 9.48
CA ALA A 43 14.34 2.93 10.41
C ALA A 43 14.65 1.43 10.20
N GLN A 44 13.69 0.66 9.71
CA GLN A 44 13.88 -0.74 9.31
C GLN A 44 14.50 -0.92 7.91
N GLY A 45 14.92 0.15 7.24
CA GLY A 45 15.53 0.09 5.91
C GLY A 45 14.54 -0.10 4.76
N ARG A 46 13.24 0.14 4.97
CA ARG A 46 12.18 -0.09 3.98
C ARG A 46 11.95 1.11 3.05
N ALA A 47 12.90 2.04 2.95
CA ALA A 47 12.76 3.30 2.20
C ALA A 47 12.33 3.10 0.73
N PHE A 48 12.89 2.08 0.07
CA PHE A 48 12.61 1.75 -1.33
C PHE A 48 11.49 0.74 -1.53
N GLU A 49 10.91 0.22 -0.45
CA GLU A 49 9.74 -0.67 -0.51
C GLU A 49 8.46 0.14 -0.72
N ASP A 50 7.39 -0.58 -1.07
CA ASP A 50 6.05 0.00 -1.16
C ASP A 50 5.56 0.49 0.21
N THR A 51 4.71 1.52 0.28
CA THR A 51 4.13 2.00 1.56
C THR A 51 3.34 0.92 2.30
N ALA A 52 2.84 -0.10 1.59
CA ALA A 52 2.23 -1.28 2.21
C ALA A 52 3.18 -2.05 3.15
N SER A 53 4.49 -1.81 3.09
CA SER A 53 5.51 -2.39 3.97
C SER A 53 5.32 -2.05 5.45
N ILE A 54 4.52 -1.02 5.79
CA ILE A 54 4.08 -0.76 7.17
C ILE A 54 3.40 -1.97 7.80
N CYS A 55 2.74 -2.82 7.00
CA CYS A 55 2.16 -4.04 7.53
C CYS A 55 3.21 -4.93 8.20
N ALA A 56 4.42 -5.00 7.63
CA ALA A 56 5.52 -5.74 8.23
C ALA A 56 6.05 -5.08 9.52
N VAL A 57 6.01 -3.74 9.59
CA VAL A 57 6.31 -3.00 10.83
C VAL A 57 5.32 -3.38 11.93
N LEU A 58 4.02 -3.33 11.63
CA LEU A 58 2.96 -3.68 12.59
C LEU A 58 3.03 -5.14 13.02
N GLU A 59 3.32 -6.05 12.09
CA GLU A 59 3.53 -7.48 12.37
C GLU A 59 4.69 -7.69 13.35
N GLN A 60 5.81 -7.00 13.13
CA GLN A 60 6.96 -7.04 14.04
C GLN A 60 6.61 -6.47 15.43
N MET A 61 5.89 -5.35 15.49
CA MET A 61 5.46 -4.74 16.76
C MET A 61 4.50 -5.64 17.55
N ALA A 62 3.62 -6.35 16.87
CA ALA A 62 2.65 -7.25 17.50
C ALA A 62 3.20 -8.67 17.73
N GLY A 63 4.41 -8.99 17.24
CA GLY A 63 4.98 -10.33 17.34
C GLY A 63 4.18 -11.39 16.56
N ILE A 64 3.47 -11.00 15.50
CA ILE A 64 2.62 -11.89 14.71
C ILE A 64 3.16 -12.01 13.28
N GLN A 65 2.96 -13.18 12.66
CA GLN A 65 3.18 -13.36 11.23
C GLN A 65 1.82 -13.38 10.51
N ARG A 66 1.63 -12.50 9.52
CA ARG A 66 0.40 -12.49 8.73
C ARG A 66 0.39 -13.67 7.76
N LYS A 67 -0.65 -14.51 7.82
CA LYS A 67 -0.84 -15.60 6.85
C LYS A 67 -0.96 -15.03 5.44
N ARG A 68 -0.07 -15.46 4.53
CA ARG A 68 -0.14 -15.06 3.13
C ARG A 68 -1.38 -15.67 2.49
N GLN A 69 -2.38 -14.85 2.20
CA GLN A 69 -3.53 -15.31 1.41
C GLN A 69 -3.06 -15.67 0.00
N THR A 70 -3.07 -16.96 -0.32
CA THR A 70 -2.97 -17.43 -1.71
C THR A 70 -4.30 -17.12 -2.38
N LYS A 71 -4.34 -16.08 -3.21
CA LYS A 71 -5.48 -15.91 -4.13
C LYS A 71 -5.53 -17.16 -5.02
N PRO A 72 -6.67 -17.86 -5.14
CA PRO A 72 -6.80 -18.93 -6.11
C PRO A 72 -6.50 -18.38 -7.50
N LYS A 73 -5.68 -19.09 -8.28
CA LYS A 73 -5.45 -18.77 -9.70
C LYS A 73 -6.82 -18.78 -10.37
N THR A 74 -7.33 -17.63 -10.76
CA THR A 74 -8.50 -17.52 -11.62
C THR A 74 -8.18 -18.27 -12.91
N THR A 75 -8.80 -19.43 -13.09
CA THR A 75 -8.77 -20.20 -14.32
C THR A 75 -9.32 -19.35 -15.46
N ALA A 76 -8.64 -19.43 -16.61
CA ALA A 76 -8.90 -18.65 -17.79
C ALA A 76 -10.39 -18.66 -18.20
N THR A 77 -10.91 -17.49 -18.57
CA THR A 77 -12.19 -17.31 -19.26
C THR A 77 -12.16 -18.10 -20.57
N PRO A 78 -13.15 -18.97 -20.88
CA PRO A 78 -13.21 -19.58 -22.20
C PRO A 78 -13.57 -18.51 -23.23
N SER A 79 -12.70 -18.36 -24.23
CA SER A 79 -12.95 -17.59 -25.44
C SER A 79 -14.25 -18.08 -26.11
N ILE A 80 -15.28 -17.24 -26.13
CA ILE A 80 -16.50 -17.48 -26.91
C ILE A 80 -16.11 -17.44 -28.39
N SER A 81 -16.06 -18.62 -29.02
CA SER A 81 -15.90 -18.76 -30.47
C SER A 81 -17.18 -18.31 -31.16
N THR A 82 -17.11 -17.20 -31.92
CA THR A 82 -18.21 -16.72 -32.75
C THR A 82 -18.52 -17.72 -33.86
N ARG A 83 -19.66 -18.39 -33.74
CA ARG A 83 -20.26 -19.28 -34.74
C ARG A 83 -20.69 -18.46 -35.96
N THR A 84 -19.95 -18.53 -37.05
CA THR A 84 -20.35 -17.99 -38.37
C THR A 84 -21.58 -18.74 -38.87
N ARG A 85 -22.66 -17.99 -39.09
CA ARG A 85 -23.94 -18.47 -39.62
C ARG A 85 -23.81 -18.63 -41.13
N LYS A 86 -23.78 -19.88 -41.60
CA LYS A 86 -23.84 -20.25 -43.02
C LYS A 86 -25.15 -19.72 -43.62
N THR A 87 -25.05 -18.75 -44.54
CA THR A 87 -26.17 -18.28 -45.36
C THR A 87 -26.48 -19.31 -46.44
N ARG A 88 -27.77 -19.42 -46.72
CA ARG A 88 -28.39 -20.30 -47.69
C ARG A 88 -28.31 -19.69 -49.09
#